data_AF-A0A1W9MK03-F1
#
_entry.id   AF-A0A1W9MK03-F1
#
_cell.length_a   1.000
_cell.length_b   1.000
_cell.length_c   1.000
_cell.angle_alpha   90.00
_cell.angle_beta   90.00
_cell.angle_gamma   90.00
#
_symmetry.space_group_name_H-M   'P 1'
#
loop_
_entity.id
_entity.type
_entity.pdbx_description
1 polymer ?
#
loop_
_entity_poly.entity_id
_entity_poly.type
_entity_poly.pdbx_seq_one_letter_code
_entity_poly.pdbx_strand_id
1 'polypeptide(L)'
;MDILFPGRFSILTKIHEGIIRHISDKYVAEGKLYIGLRLVVDENFTNYDNPFTYDERKEMFRSVFGEEIANGKISVVPLKYGLNIRKDMNEICGKIIHVYTREKMWSRGCKILGVPTIYENRDGFSATNIKEKIYKSLREQNQLPMSMDGIDDRILNFMDNKQILNRLKNFATHPDKNRDKFGLIKWLKIPVEGK
;
A
#
# COMPACT_ATOMS: atom_id res chain seq x y z
N MET A 1 15.94 -10.45 -13.62
CA MET A 1 15.00 -9.61 -14.41
C MET A 1 14.40 -8.55 -13.50
N ASP A 2 14.20 -7.34 -13.99
CA ASP A 2 13.55 -6.27 -13.21
C ASP A 2 12.04 -6.44 -13.21
N ILE A 3 11.43 -6.27 -12.03
CA ILE A 3 9.98 -6.39 -11.84
C ILE A 3 9.45 -5.17 -11.08
N LEU A 4 8.31 -4.65 -11.52
CA LEU A 4 7.45 -3.76 -10.75
C LEU A 4 6.38 -4.60 -10.04
N PHE A 5 6.20 -4.39 -8.73
CA PHE A 5 5.06 -4.88 -7.97
C PHE A 5 4.27 -3.69 -7.43
N PRO A 6 3.21 -3.26 -8.13
CA PRO A 6 2.44 -2.09 -7.77
C PRO A 6 1.36 -2.46 -6.75
N GLY A 7 1.10 -1.55 -5.83
CA GLY A 7 0.03 -1.73 -4.85
C GLY A 7 -0.24 -0.47 -4.06
N ARG A 8 -1.41 -0.44 -3.45
CA ARG A 8 -1.75 0.61 -2.48
C ARG A 8 -0.96 0.44 -1.19
N PHE A 9 -0.79 -0.81 -0.76
CA PHE A 9 -0.17 -1.16 0.51
C PHE A 9 -0.64 -0.26 1.65
N SER A 10 -1.97 -0.08 1.78
CA SER A 10 -2.58 0.70 2.86
C SER A 10 -2.06 0.28 4.22
N ILE A 11 -1.61 -0.96 4.34
CA ILE A 11 -0.77 -1.48 5.41
C ILE A 11 0.08 -2.61 4.81
N LEU A 12 1.37 -2.67 5.15
CA LEU A 12 2.21 -3.81 4.78
C LEU A 12 1.81 -5.01 5.67
N THR A 13 1.57 -6.16 5.06
CA THR A 13 1.06 -7.37 5.76
C THR A 13 1.99 -8.54 5.51
N LYS A 14 1.86 -9.61 6.30
CA LYS A 14 2.61 -10.85 6.07
C LYS A 14 2.29 -11.52 4.73
N ILE A 15 1.09 -11.30 4.19
CA ILE A 15 0.74 -11.73 2.84
C ILE A 15 1.55 -10.96 1.80
N HIS A 16 1.62 -9.63 1.92
CA HIS A 16 2.45 -8.82 1.04
C HIS A 16 3.92 -9.24 1.14
N GLU A 17 4.40 -9.49 2.36
CA GLU A 17 5.77 -9.96 2.59
C GLU A 17 6.06 -11.27 1.84
N GLY A 18 5.20 -12.27 2.01
CA GLY A 18 5.34 -13.56 1.31
C GLY A 18 5.32 -13.43 -0.21
N ILE A 19 4.50 -12.51 -0.75
CA ILE A 19 4.48 -12.23 -2.20
C ILE A 19 5.79 -11.58 -2.66
N ILE A 20 6.30 -10.60 -1.91
CA ILE A 20 7.53 -9.89 -2.25
C ILE A 20 8.72 -10.85 -2.24
N ARG A 21 8.81 -11.72 -1.23
CA ARG A 21 9.85 -12.77 -1.17
C ARG A 21 9.73 -13.74 -2.33
N HIS A 22 8.53 -14.24 -2.62
CA HIS A 22 8.28 -15.09 -3.79
C HIS A 22 8.71 -14.43 -5.11
N ILE A 23 8.39 -13.15 -5.31
CA ILE A 23 8.81 -12.43 -6.52
C ILE A 23 10.34 -12.32 -6.56
N SER A 24 10.94 -11.88 -5.45
CA SER A 24 12.38 -11.73 -5.29
C SER A 24 13.12 -13.01 -5.68
N ASP A 25 12.68 -14.15 -5.13
CA ASP A 25 13.39 -15.42 -5.26
C ASP A 25 13.16 -16.06 -6.63
N LYS A 26 11.93 -15.98 -7.16
CA LYS A 26 11.57 -16.67 -8.39
C LYS A 26 11.99 -15.91 -9.65
N TYR A 27 12.00 -14.58 -9.62
CA TYR A 27 12.11 -13.78 -10.84
C TYR A 27 13.24 -12.74 -10.82
N VAL A 28 13.72 -12.37 -9.64
CA VAL A 28 14.63 -11.22 -9.43
C VAL A 28 16.01 -11.69 -8.97
N ALA A 29 16.42 -12.92 -9.31
CA ALA A 29 17.73 -13.46 -8.92
C ALA A 29 18.91 -12.52 -9.27
N GLU A 30 18.89 -11.94 -10.48
CA GLU A 30 19.91 -10.99 -10.97
C GLU A 30 19.32 -9.59 -11.28
N GLY A 31 18.07 -9.33 -10.88
CA GLY A 31 17.38 -8.07 -11.19
C GLY A 31 17.12 -7.20 -9.98
N LYS A 32 16.33 -6.15 -10.18
CA LYS A 32 15.78 -5.31 -9.11
C LYS A 32 14.26 -5.43 -8.99
N LEU A 33 13.75 -5.53 -7.76
CA LEU A 33 12.33 -5.49 -7.46
C LEU A 33 11.90 -4.07 -7.08
N TYR A 34 11.10 -3.44 -7.93
CA TYR A 34 10.48 -2.15 -7.67
C TYR A 34 9.14 -2.36 -6.97
N ILE A 35 9.00 -1.87 -5.74
CA ILE A 35 7.73 -1.79 -5.03
C ILE A 35 7.10 -0.45 -5.37
N GLY A 36 6.05 -0.48 -6.18
CA GLY A 36 5.32 0.71 -6.59
C GLY A 36 4.25 1.08 -5.58
N LEU A 37 4.51 2.06 -4.72
CA LEU A 37 3.54 2.59 -3.78
C LEU A 37 2.62 3.60 -4.47
N ARG A 38 1.35 3.23 -4.61
CA ARG A 38 0.34 4.13 -5.19
C ARG A 38 0.21 5.41 -4.37
N LEU A 39 0.30 6.56 -5.05
CA LEU A 39 -0.16 7.85 -4.57
C LEU A 39 -1.68 7.96 -4.81
N VAL A 40 -2.45 8.21 -3.75
CA VAL A 40 -3.92 8.21 -3.83
C VAL A 40 -4.47 9.58 -4.20
N VAL A 41 -3.97 10.63 -3.54
CA VAL A 41 -4.24 12.03 -3.86
C VAL A 41 -2.90 12.73 -3.97
N ASP A 42 -2.15 12.71 -2.87
CA ASP A 42 -0.76 13.16 -2.79
C ASP A 42 0.01 12.27 -1.79
N GLU A 43 1.25 12.65 -1.48
CA GLU A 43 2.15 11.92 -0.57
C GLU A 43 1.71 11.98 0.90
N ASN A 44 1.00 13.02 1.32
CA ASN A 44 0.57 13.27 2.70
C ASN A 44 -0.89 12.84 2.97
N PHE A 45 -1.65 12.52 1.93
CA PHE A 45 -3.05 12.15 2.06
C PHE A 45 -3.24 10.89 2.91
N THR A 46 -4.05 11.01 3.97
CA THR A 46 -4.48 9.88 4.80
C THR A 46 -5.98 9.92 5.03
N ASN A 47 -6.59 8.73 5.16
CA ASN A 47 -7.99 8.57 5.49
C ASN A 47 -8.23 7.18 6.10
N TYR A 48 -9.47 6.83 6.42
CA TYR A 48 -9.81 5.52 7.00
C TYR A 48 -9.33 4.33 6.14
N ASP A 49 -9.28 4.46 4.82
CA ASP A 49 -8.82 3.38 3.94
C ASP A 49 -7.32 3.47 3.60
N ASN A 50 -6.70 4.64 3.79
CA ASN A 50 -5.28 4.94 3.67
C ASN A 50 -4.76 5.53 4.99
N PRO A 51 -4.60 4.74 6.04
CA PRO A 51 -4.22 5.29 7.34
C PRO A 51 -2.83 5.95 7.37
N PHE A 52 -2.01 5.69 6.35
CA PHE A 52 -0.61 6.07 6.28
C PHE A 52 -0.27 6.81 4.99
N THR A 53 0.60 7.80 5.12
CA THR A 53 1.19 8.60 4.04
C THR A 53 2.07 7.73 3.12
N TYR A 54 2.60 8.31 2.06
CA TYR A 54 3.62 7.67 1.23
C TYR A 54 4.88 7.32 2.05
N ASP A 55 5.43 8.28 2.79
CA ASP A 55 6.66 8.08 3.56
C ASP A 55 6.46 7.08 4.70
N GLU A 56 5.34 7.15 5.43
CA GLU A 56 5.05 6.16 6.47
C GLU A 56 4.93 4.75 5.90
N ARG A 57 4.31 4.58 4.72
CA ARG A 57 4.29 3.28 4.04
C ARG A 57 5.70 2.86 3.64
N LYS A 58 6.52 3.77 3.10
CA LYS A 58 7.92 3.50 2.75
C LYS A 58 8.75 3.07 3.97
N GLU A 59 8.53 3.68 5.13
CA GLU A 59 9.14 3.26 6.39
C GLU A 59 8.75 1.84 6.79
N MET A 60 7.47 1.44 6.62
CA MET A 60 7.08 0.04 6.88
C MET A 60 7.88 -0.96 6.03
N PHE A 61 8.16 -0.63 4.78
CA PHE A 61 9.01 -1.46 3.92
C PHE A 61 10.46 -1.47 4.40
N ARG A 62 11.02 -0.33 4.84
CA ARG A 62 12.36 -0.25 5.44
C ARG A 62 12.46 -1.10 6.70
N SER A 63 11.42 -1.11 7.54
CA SER A 63 11.39 -1.94 8.75
C SER A 63 11.42 -3.44 8.46
N VAL A 64 10.80 -3.89 7.36
CA VAL A 64 10.69 -5.32 7.02
C VAL A 64 11.82 -5.81 6.11
N PHE A 65 12.21 -5.00 5.13
CA PHE A 65 13.13 -5.32 4.03
C PHE A 65 14.37 -4.41 4.01
N GLY A 66 14.80 -3.92 5.17
CA GLY A 66 15.86 -2.91 5.27
C GLY A 66 17.16 -3.33 4.60
N GLU A 67 17.56 -4.60 4.76
CA GLU A 67 18.77 -5.15 4.13
C GLU A 67 18.66 -5.22 2.61
N GLU A 68 17.54 -5.74 2.09
CA GLU A 68 17.28 -5.82 0.65
C GLU A 68 17.10 -4.46 0.00
N ILE A 69 16.67 -3.45 0.76
CA ILE A 69 16.60 -2.06 0.28
C ILE A 69 18.01 -1.44 0.29
N ALA A 70 18.79 -1.65 1.36
CA ALA A 70 20.13 -1.08 1.51
C ALA A 70 21.11 -1.61 0.46
N ASN A 71 21.03 -2.90 0.11
CA ASN A 71 21.84 -3.49 -0.95
C ASN A 71 21.30 -3.23 -2.37
N GLY A 72 20.18 -2.52 -2.49
CA GLY A 72 19.59 -2.14 -3.77
C GLY A 72 18.81 -3.26 -4.49
N LYS A 73 18.60 -4.43 -3.89
CA LYS A 73 17.76 -5.49 -4.48
C LYS A 73 16.29 -5.08 -4.58
N ILE A 74 15.81 -4.31 -3.60
CA ILE A 74 14.45 -3.75 -3.55
C ILE A 74 14.51 -2.22 -3.64
N SER A 75 13.64 -1.62 -4.46
CA SER A 75 13.47 -0.16 -4.57
C SER A 75 12.01 0.22 -4.33
N VAL A 76 11.75 1.06 -3.34
CA VAL A 76 10.39 1.53 -3.03
C VAL A 76 10.16 2.88 -3.70
N VAL A 77 9.21 2.94 -4.63
CA VAL A 77 9.03 4.06 -5.57
C VAL A 77 7.58 4.54 -5.58
N PRO A 78 7.31 5.85 -5.77
CA PRO A 78 5.95 6.36 -5.88
C PRO A 78 5.34 5.96 -7.23
N LEU A 79 4.04 5.68 -7.29
CA LEU A 79 3.30 5.49 -8.53
C LEU A 79 2.10 6.44 -8.57
N LYS A 80 2.03 7.30 -9.59
CA LYS A 80 0.91 8.22 -9.80
C LYS A 80 -0.19 7.45 -10.50
N TYR A 81 -1.25 7.09 -9.78
CA TYR A 81 -2.29 6.27 -10.37
C TYR A 81 -3.04 7.03 -11.48
N GLY A 82 -2.89 6.56 -12.71
CA GLY A 82 -3.51 7.12 -13.91
C GLY A 82 -3.31 6.18 -15.10
N LEU A 83 -3.93 6.50 -16.24
CA LEU A 83 -3.92 5.70 -17.48
C LEU A 83 -2.52 5.49 -18.12
N ASN A 84 -1.42 5.85 -17.45
CA ASN A 84 -0.09 5.91 -18.07
C ASN A 84 1.02 5.25 -17.26
N ILE A 85 0.79 4.02 -16.78
CA ILE A 85 1.80 3.21 -16.08
C ILE A 85 3.15 3.12 -16.83
N ARG A 86 3.14 3.17 -18.18
CA ARG A 86 4.35 3.19 -19.00
C ARG A 86 5.19 4.45 -18.76
N LYS A 87 4.54 5.61 -18.67
CA LYS A 87 5.20 6.89 -18.40
C LYS A 87 5.85 6.86 -17.01
N ASP A 88 5.09 6.47 -15.99
CA ASP A 88 5.61 6.31 -14.64
C ASP A 88 6.81 5.36 -14.60
N MET A 89 6.72 4.20 -15.26
CA MET A 89 7.82 3.24 -15.34
C MET A 89 9.06 3.82 -16.04
N ASN A 90 8.88 4.58 -17.11
CA ASN A 90 10.03 5.23 -17.78
C ASN A 90 10.67 6.29 -16.88
N GLU A 91 9.88 7.10 -16.17
CA GLU A 91 10.38 8.12 -15.24
C GLU A 91 11.11 7.50 -14.05
N ILE A 92 10.61 6.38 -13.52
CA ILE A 92 11.11 5.76 -12.29
C ILE A 92 12.21 4.73 -12.55
N CYS A 93 12.02 3.89 -13.57
CA CYS A 93 12.87 2.74 -13.86
C CYS A 93 13.76 2.97 -15.10
N GLY A 94 13.58 4.07 -15.84
CA GLY A 94 14.30 4.37 -17.09
C GLY A 94 13.89 3.51 -18.28
N LYS A 95 13.04 2.50 -18.08
CA LYS A 95 12.60 1.54 -19.10
C LYS A 95 11.30 0.86 -18.69
N ILE A 96 10.63 0.26 -19.67
CA ILE A 96 9.49 -0.61 -19.42
C ILE A 96 10.00 -1.98 -18.95
N ILE A 97 9.65 -2.34 -17.72
CA ILE A 97 9.97 -3.62 -17.07
C ILE A 97 8.73 -4.50 -16.90
N HIS A 98 8.91 -5.75 -16.46
CA HIS A 98 7.77 -6.64 -16.20
C HIS A 98 6.97 -6.14 -15.01
N VAL A 99 5.65 -6.21 -15.09
CA VAL A 99 4.81 -5.97 -13.92
C VAL A 99 4.25 -7.28 -13.40
N TYR A 100 4.47 -7.53 -12.12
CA TYR A 100 3.83 -8.62 -11.41
C TYR A 100 2.49 -8.15 -10.86
N THR A 101 1.43 -8.92 -11.11
CA THR A 101 0.12 -8.66 -10.52
C THR A 101 -0.63 -9.96 -10.27
N ARG A 102 -1.50 -9.93 -9.26
CA ARG A 102 -2.48 -11.00 -8.98
C ARG A 102 -3.90 -10.53 -9.23
N GLU A 103 -4.08 -9.29 -9.67
CA GLU A 103 -5.38 -8.72 -9.99
C GLU A 103 -5.69 -8.92 -11.47
N LYS A 104 -6.71 -9.75 -11.76
CA LYS A 104 -7.11 -10.08 -13.14
C LYS A 104 -7.40 -8.84 -13.99
N MET A 105 -8.10 -7.86 -13.42
CA MET A 105 -8.41 -6.60 -14.11
C MET A 105 -7.16 -5.78 -14.42
N TRP A 106 -6.22 -5.76 -13.49
CA TRP A 106 -4.95 -5.05 -13.65
C TRP A 106 -4.08 -5.72 -14.72
N SER A 107 -4.00 -7.05 -14.72
CA SER A 107 -3.32 -7.83 -15.75
C SER A 107 -3.88 -7.56 -17.15
N ARG A 108 -5.21 -7.53 -17.30
CA ARG A 108 -5.88 -7.16 -18.55
C ARG A 108 -5.54 -5.74 -18.98
N GLY A 109 -5.56 -4.79 -18.05
CA GLY A 109 -5.19 -3.39 -18.31
C GLY A 109 -3.76 -3.26 -18.83
N CYS A 110 -2.79 -3.93 -18.21
CA CYS A 110 -1.40 -3.93 -18.67
C CYS A 110 -1.23 -4.54 -20.05
N LYS A 111 -1.95 -5.62 -20.36
CA LYS A 111 -1.93 -6.22 -21.71
C LYS A 111 -2.41 -5.24 -22.78
N ILE A 112 -3.50 -4.52 -22.52
CA ILE A 112 -4.02 -3.48 -23.44
C ILE A 112 -3.00 -2.36 -23.64
N LEU A 113 -2.28 -1.99 -22.58
CA LEU A 113 -1.24 -0.96 -22.61
C LEU A 113 0.12 -1.46 -23.15
N GLY A 114 0.21 -2.71 -23.62
CA GLY A 114 1.47 -3.29 -24.13
C GLY A 114 2.58 -3.35 -23.08
N VAL A 115 2.22 -3.52 -21.81
CA VAL A 115 3.15 -3.66 -20.68
C VAL A 115 3.37 -5.15 -20.39
N PRO A 116 4.63 -5.63 -20.39
CA PRO A 116 4.91 -7.03 -20.10
C PRO A 116 4.45 -7.37 -18.68
N THR A 117 3.66 -8.44 -18.53
CA THR A 117 2.91 -8.72 -17.30
C THR A 117 3.07 -10.18 -16.88
N ILE A 118 3.38 -10.40 -15.61
CA ILE A 118 3.36 -11.70 -14.94
C ILE A 118 2.08 -11.74 -14.10
N TYR A 119 1.14 -12.60 -14.49
CA TYR A 119 -0.10 -12.81 -13.76
C TYR A 119 -0.11 -14.18 -13.09
N GLU A 120 -0.17 -14.21 -11.76
CA GLU A 120 -0.32 -15.43 -10.99
C GLU A 120 -1.69 -15.46 -10.28
N ASN A 121 -2.58 -16.32 -10.76
CA ASN A 121 -3.81 -16.62 -10.05
C ASN A 121 -3.51 -17.59 -8.90
N ARG A 122 -3.81 -17.19 -7.67
CA ARG A 122 -3.75 -18.06 -6.50
C ARG A 122 -4.96 -17.71 -5.64
N ASP A 123 -5.86 -18.65 -5.46
CA ASP A 123 -7.05 -18.48 -4.64
C ASP A 123 -6.67 -18.36 -3.14
N GLY A 124 -7.52 -17.72 -2.34
CA GLY A 124 -7.41 -17.68 -0.87
C GLY A 124 -6.53 -16.59 -0.25
N PHE A 125 -5.85 -15.76 -1.03
CA PHE A 125 -4.98 -14.68 -0.51
C PHE A 125 -5.74 -13.36 -0.37
N SER A 126 -6.60 -13.25 0.63
CA SER A 126 -7.11 -11.95 1.05
C SER A 126 -6.21 -11.36 2.12
N ALA A 127 -5.71 -10.15 1.93
CA ALA A 127 -5.35 -9.30 3.06
C ALA A 127 -6.63 -8.81 3.77
N THR A 128 -7.55 -9.73 4.15
CA THR A 128 -8.94 -9.45 4.61
C THR A 128 -8.92 -8.85 6.03
N ASN A 129 -8.44 -7.61 6.01
CA ASN A 129 -8.62 -6.52 6.93
C ASN A 129 -7.86 -6.59 8.26
N ILE A 130 -6.53 -6.79 8.18
CA ILE A 130 -5.58 -6.43 9.26
C ILE A 130 -5.84 -5.01 9.78
N LYS A 131 -6.13 -4.06 8.89
CA LYS A 131 -6.53 -2.70 9.25
C LYS A 131 -7.75 -2.67 10.19
N GLU A 132 -8.78 -3.46 9.91
CA GLU A 132 -9.97 -3.51 10.76
C GLU A 132 -9.68 -4.20 12.09
N LYS A 133 -8.79 -5.20 12.12
CA LYS A 133 -8.30 -5.80 13.38
C LYS A 133 -7.60 -4.75 14.24
N ILE A 134 -6.71 -3.94 13.64
CA ILE A 134 -6.06 -2.81 14.33
C ILE A 134 -7.09 -1.83 14.89
N TYR A 135 -8.05 -1.39 14.06
CA TYR A 135 -9.09 -0.49 14.53
C TYR A 135 -9.96 -1.09 15.62
N LYS A 136 -10.23 -2.40 15.58
CA LYS A 136 -10.94 -3.11 16.65
C LYS A 136 -10.13 -3.07 17.95
N SER A 137 -8.85 -3.43 17.92
CA SER A 137 -7.96 -3.35 19.11
C SER A 137 -7.92 -1.94 19.70
N LEU A 138 -7.80 -0.91 18.85
CA LEU A 138 -7.78 0.48 19.31
C LEU A 138 -9.10 0.93 19.95
N ARG A 139 -10.25 0.45 19.46
CA ARG A 139 -11.55 0.75 20.09
C ARG A 139 -11.73 0.06 21.43
N GLU A 140 -11.27 -1.18 21.55
CA GLU A 140 -11.50 -2.02 22.73
C GLU A 140 -10.49 -1.75 23.86
N GLN A 141 -9.22 -1.49 23.51
CA GLN A 141 -8.12 -1.43 24.47
C GLN A 141 -7.42 -0.07 24.50
N ASN A 142 -7.78 0.84 23.58
CA ASN A 142 -7.13 2.15 23.42
C ASN A 142 -5.60 2.08 23.19
N GLN A 143 -5.10 0.92 22.76
CA GLN A 143 -3.69 0.67 22.44
C GLN A 143 -3.55 -0.41 21.37
N LEU A 144 -2.40 -0.47 20.72
CA LEU A 144 -2.06 -1.57 19.81
C LEU A 144 -1.60 -2.79 20.63
N PRO A 145 -1.90 -4.02 20.20
CA PRO A 145 -1.30 -5.20 20.80
C PRO A 145 0.19 -5.27 20.47
N MET A 146 0.98 -5.92 21.32
CA MET A 146 2.40 -6.17 21.07
C MET A 146 2.63 -6.99 19.79
N SER A 147 1.72 -7.91 19.48
CA SER A 147 1.76 -8.73 18.27
C SER A 147 0.35 -8.96 17.72
N MET A 148 0.25 -9.21 16.41
CA MET A 148 -1.02 -9.50 15.75
C MET A 148 -0.83 -10.38 14.51
N ASP A 149 -1.64 -11.44 14.41
CA ASP A 149 -1.61 -12.33 13.25
C ASP A 149 -1.86 -11.60 11.92
N GLY A 150 -0.90 -11.76 11.01
CA GLY A 150 -0.95 -11.25 9.64
C GLY A 150 -0.25 -9.91 9.42
N ILE A 151 0.40 -9.36 10.44
CA ILE A 151 1.31 -8.20 10.35
C ILE A 151 2.64 -8.51 11.04
N ASP A 152 3.70 -7.81 10.65
CA ASP A 152 5.01 -7.90 11.32
C ASP A 152 5.04 -6.98 12.55
N ASP A 153 5.55 -7.48 13.67
CA ASP A 153 5.60 -6.73 14.94
C ASP A 153 6.44 -5.44 14.81
N ARG A 154 7.44 -5.41 13.90
CA ARG A 154 8.20 -4.18 13.60
C ARG A 154 7.30 -3.09 13.02
N ILE A 155 6.27 -3.47 12.26
CA ILE A 155 5.29 -2.53 11.72
C ILE A 155 4.33 -2.07 12.84
N LEU A 156 3.91 -2.96 13.74
CA LEU A 156 3.09 -2.56 14.90
C LEU A 156 3.83 -1.57 15.80
N ASN A 157 5.11 -1.84 16.09
CA ASN A 157 5.96 -0.94 16.86
C ASN A 157 6.13 0.43 16.18
N PHE A 158 6.29 0.45 14.85
CA PHE A 158 6.30 1.70 14.09
C PHE A 158 5.01 2.51 14.25
N MET A 159 3.85 1.84 14.33
CA MET A 159 2.55 2.50 14.51
C MET A 159 2.31 3.04 15.93
N ASP A 160 3.09 2.60 16.91
CA ASP A 160 3.01 3.07 18.31
C ASP A 160 3.60 4.48 18.51
N ASN A 161 4.01 5.13 17.43
CA ASN A 161 4.27 6.56 17.43
C ASN A 161 3.00 7.36 17.81
N LYS A 162 3.10 8.28 18.78
CA LYS A 162 1.99 9.09 19.29
C LYS A 162 1.14 9.76 18.20
N GLN A 163 1.76 10.31 17.15
CA GLN A 163 1.04 10.99 16.08
C GLN A 163 0.25 10.00 15.22
N ILE A 164 0.89 8.90 14.82
CA ILE A 164 0.27 7.83 14.04
C ILE A 164 -0.87 7.19 14.85
N LEU A 165 -0.60 6.82 16.09
CA LEU A 165 -1.56 6.19 16.99
C LEU A 165 -2.81 7.06 17.20
N ASN A 166 -2.64 8.35 17.46
CA ASN A 166 -3.77 9.28 17.58
C ASN A 166 -4.61 9.36 16.30
N ARG A 167 -3.96 9.38 15.13
CA ARG A 167 -4.65 9.39 13.84
C ARG A 167 -5.43 8.09 13.62
N LEU A 168 -4.83 6.94 13.91
CA LEU A 168 -5.48 5.63 13.82
C LEU A 168 -6.68 5.52 14.77
N LYS A 169 -6.55 6.04 16.01
CA LYS A 169 -7.66 6.10 16.97
C LYS A 169 -8.82 6.95 16.44
N ASN A 170 -8.54 8.14 15.92
CA ASN A 170 -9.57 8.99 15.29
C ASN A 170 -10.27 8.25 14.14
N PHE A 171 -9.51 7.60 13.25
CA PHE A 171 -10.08 6.80 12.17
C PHE A 171 -10.94 5.64 12.68
N ALA A 172 -10.50 4.96 13.75
CA ALA A 172 -11.24 3.85 14.35
C ALA A 172 -12.55 4.28 15.04
N THR A 173 -12.57 5.46 15.67
CA THR A 173 -13.74 6.02 16.38
C THR A 173 -14.76 6.64 15.44
N HIS A 174 -14.31 7.20 14.32
CA HIS A 174 -15.18 7.91 13.38
C HIS A 174 -14.98 7.42 11.93
N PRO A 175 -15.26 6.13 11.63
CA PRO A 175 -15.01 5.54 10.32
C PRO A 175 -15.71 6.31 9.19
N ASP A 176 -17.01 6.62 9.33
CA ASP A 176 -17.78 7.26 8.24
C ASP A 176 -17.30 8.69 7.95
N LYS A 177 -16.94 9.45 8.99
CA LYS A 177 -16.39 10.80 8.85
C LYS A 177 -15.02 10.81 8.19
N ASN A 178 -14.26 9.72 8.34
CA ASN A 178 -12.88 9.60 7.88
C ASN A 178 -12.75 8.73 6.61
N ARG A 179 -13.81 8.05 6.17
CA ARG A 179 -13.86 7.33 4.89
C ARG A 179 -14.07 8.27 3.72
N ASP A 180 -14.73 9.40 3.96
CA ASP A 180 -15.13 10.32 2.90
C ASP A 180 -13.91 10.84 2.13
N LYS A 181 -13.79 10.35 0.90
CA LYS A 181 -12.76 10.74 -0.06
C LYS A 181 -13.25 12.05 -0.68
N PHE A 182 -12.42 13.09 -0.58
CA PHE A 182 -12.59 14.43 -1.17
C PHE A 182 -13.41 15.47 -0.38
N GLY A 183 -13.93 15.18 0.82
CA GLY A 183 -14.85 16.13 1.47
C GLY A 183 -16.12 16.39 0.65
N LEU A 184 -16.51 15.42 -0.18
CA LEU A 184 -17.72 15.44 -0.98
C LEU A 184 -18.96 15.59 -0.09
N ILE A 185 -18.99 15.02 1.12
CA ILE A 185 -20.11 15.24 2.07
C ILE A 185 -20.11 16.68 2.62
N LYS A 186 -18.94 17.32 2.82
CA LYS A 186 -18.89 18.75 3.19
C LYS A 186 -19.34 19.63 2.02
N TRP A 187 -18.93 19.34 0.79
CA TRP A 187 -19.34 20.05 -0.42
C TRP A 187 -20.81 19.84 -0.80
N LEU A 188 -21.37 18.65 -0.55
CA LEU A 188 -22.78 18.30 -0.78
C LEU A 188 -23.71 18.80 0.34
N LYS A 189 -23.18 19.26 1.48
CA LYS A 189 -23.96 19.94 2.53
C LYS A 189 -24.08 21.45 2.32
N ILE A 190 -23.19 22.06 1.55
CA ILE A 190 -23.22 23.50 1.23
C ILE A 190 -24.42 23.94 0.35
N PRO A 191 -25.10 23.11 -0.48
CA PRO A 191 -26.27 23.56 -1.25
C PRO A 191 -27.60 23.53 -0.48
N VAL A 192 -27.64 23.07 0.78
CA VAL A 192 -28.92 22.94 1.52
C VAL A 192 -29.14 24.06 2.54
N GLU A 193 -28.10 24.77 2.96
CA GLU A 193 -28.21 25.93 3.88
C GLU A 193 -28.25 27.28 3.13
N GLY A 194 -28.41 27.25 1.80
CA GLY A 194 -28.48 28.42 0.92
C GLY A 194 -29.82 28.57 0.18
N LYS A 195 -30.94 28.21 0.81
CA LYS A 195 -32.29 28.60 0.38
C LYS A 195 -33.05 29.26 1.51
#